data_AF-A0A5C6M2R3-F1
#
_entry.id   AF-A0A5C6M2R3-F1
#
_cell.length_a   1.000
_cell.length_b   1.000
_cell.length_c   1.000
_cell.angle_alpha   90.00
_cell.angle_beta   90.00
_cell.angle_gamma   90.00
#
_symmetry.space_group_name_H-M   'P 1'
#
loop_
_entity.id
_entity.type
_entity.pdbx_description
1 polymer ?
#
loop_
_entity_poly.entity_id
_entity_poly.type
_entity_poly.pdbx_seq_one_letter_code
_entity_poly.pdbx_strand_id
1 'polypeptide(L)' 'MLRLIEYIARGPLSNERLEITDDGKVKLKLKTAWRDGTSHLLLSPHEMLEKIAAIIPPPKSHLVR' A
#
# COMPACT_ATOMS: atom_id res chain seq x y z
N MET A 1 -10.00 -15.91 -18.32
CA MET A 1 -8.55 -16.03 -18.13
C MET A 1 -7.89 -14.68 -17.90
N LEU A 2 -8.09 -13.66 -18.76
CA LEU A 2 -7.50 -12.32 -18.59
C LEU A 2 -7.86 -11.63 -17.26
N ARG A 3 -9.14 -11.69 -16.83
CA ARG A 3 -9.57 -11.12 -15.54
C ARG A 3 -8.79 -11.63 -14.32
N LEU A 4 -8.36 -12.89 -14.34
CA LEU A 4 -7.61 -13.47 -13.22
C LEU A 4 -6.19 -12.89 -13.16
N ILE A 5 -5.55 -12.69 -14.32
CA ILE A 5 -4.23 -12.08 -14.43
C ILE A 5 -4.30 -10.61 -13.98
N GLU A 6 -5.31 -9.87 -14.45
CA GLU A 6 -5.55 -8.49 -14.00
C GLU A 6 -5.82 -8.41 -12.49
N TYR A 7 -6.54 -9.39 -11.93
CA TYR A 7 -6.84 -9.44 -10.50
C TYR A 7 -5.59 -9.71 -9.66
N ILE A 8 -4.74 -10.64 -10.07
CA ILE A 8 -3.47 -10.95 -9.39
C ILE A 8 -2.46 -9.79 -9.51
N ALA A 9 -2.51 -9.05 -10.62
CA ALA A 9 -1.66 -7.88 -10.85
C ALA A 9 -2.10 -6.62 -10.06
N ARG A 10 -3.31 -6.60 -9.47
CA ARG A 10 -3.73 -5.52 -8.59
C ARG A 10 -2.92 -5.59 -7.29
N GLY A 11 -2.02 -4.63 -7.12
CA GLY A 11 -1.28 -4.46 -5.89
C GLY A 11 -2.21 -4.25 -4.67
N PRO A 12 -1.68 -4.38 -3.44
CA PRO A 12 -2.47 -4.26 -2.21
C PRO A 12 -3.05 -2.85 -1.98
N LEU A 13 -2.65 -1.87 -2.79
CA LEU A 13 -3.06 -0.47 -2.73
C LEU A 13 -3.62 -0.05 -4.09
N SER A 14 -4.65 0.80 -4.08
CA SER A 14 -5.15 1.41 -5.32
C SER A 14 -4.19 2.51 -5.78
N ASN A 15 -3.81 2.46 -7.06
CA ASN A 15 -2.98 3.50 -7.70
C ASN A 15 -3.66 4.88 -7.66
N GLU A 16 -4.99 4.94 -7.68
CA GLU A 16 -5.75 6.19 -7.59
C GLU A 16 -5.59 6.91 -6.24
N ARG A 17 -5.08 6.20 -5.22
CA ARG A 17 -4.84 6.74 -3.88
C ARG A 17 -3.37 7.11 -3.65
N LEU A 18 -2.52 6.96 -4.66
CA LEU A 18 -1.09 7.22 -4.61
C LEU A 18 -0.74 8.41 -5.50
N GLU A 19 0.05 9.32 -4.94
CA GLU A 19 0.61 10.48 -5.65
C GLU A 19 2.07 10.63 -5.24
N ILE A 20 2.94 10.98 -6.18
CA ILE A 20 4.30 11.42 -5.87
C ILE A 20 4.26 12.93 -5.76
N THR A 21 4.66 13.46 -4.60
CA THR A 21 4.73 14.90 -4.36
C THR A 21 5.93 15.52 -5.08
N ASP A 22 5.95 16.83 -5.27
CA ASP A 22 7.10 17.56 -5.83
C ASP A 22 8.42 17.32 -5.06
N ASP A 23 8.33 17.04 -3.76
CA ASP A 23 9.48 16.70 -2.88
C ASP A 23 9.94 15.24 -3.01
N GLY A 24 9.39 14.47 -3.97
CA GLY A 24 9.74 13.06 -4.20
C GLY A 24 9.19 12.07 -3.17
N LYS A 25 8.33 12.52 -2.23
CA LYS A 25 7.63 11.66 -1.28
C LYS A 25 6.41 10.99 -1.89
N VAL A 26 6.02 9.85 -1.30
CA VAL A 26 4.80 9.13 -1.64
C VAL A 26 3.67 9.60 -0.73
N LYS A 27 2.65 10.20 -1.31
CA LYS A 27 1.41 10.58 -0.64
C LYS A 27 0.36 9.50 -0.85
N LEU A 28 -0.03 8.86 0.23
CA LEU A 28 -1.07 7.82 0.24
C LEU A 28 -2.34 8.35 0.90
N LYS A 29 -3.42 8.46 0.14
CA LYS A 29 -4.75 8.75 0.68
C LYS A 29 -5.27 7.54 1.46
N LEU A 30 -5.74 7.73 2.68
CA LEU A 30 -6.37 6.69 3.51
C LEU A 30 -7.79 6.37 3.02
N LYS A 31 -8.25 5.13 3.25
CA LYS A 31 -9.59 4.69 2.82
C LYS A 31 -10.67 5.37 3.67
N THR A 32 -10.38 5.46 4.96
CA THR A 32 -11.17 6.16 5.96
C THR A 32 -10.19 7.04 6.72
N ALA A 33 -10.56 8.31 6.95
CA ALA A 33 -9.77 9.19 7.80
C ALA A 33 -9.65 8.59 9.20
N TRP A 34 -8.52 8.81 9.85
CA TRP A 34 -8.34 8.46 11.25
C TRP A 34 -9.18 9.36 12.16
N ARG A 35 -9.28 8.98 13.44
CA ARG A 35 -10.12 9.68 14.43
C ARG A 35 -9.68 11.13 14.66
N ASP A 36 -8.41 11.42 14.43
CA ASP A 36 -7.80 12.75 14.51
C ASP A 36 -8.02 13.60 13.23
N GLY A 37 -8.71 13.06 12.22
CA GLY A 37 -8.93 13.73 10.94
C GLY A 37 -7.83 13.49 9.91
N THR A 38 -6.76 12.75 10.25
CA THR A 38 -5.68 12.45 9.31
C THR A 38 -6.22 11.62 8.14
N SER A 39 -6.06 12.13 6.92
CA SER A 39 -6.61 11.53 5.70
C SER A 39 -5.56 11.07 4.69
N HIS A 40 -4.32 11.54 4.82
CA HIS A 40 -3.20 11.21 3.93
C HIS A 40 -1.97 10.90 4.76
N LEU A 41 -1.17 9.95 4.28
CA LEU A 41 0.17 9.67 4.79
C LEU A 41 1.19 10.19 3.79
N LEU A 42 2.22 10.87 4.28
CA LEU A 42 3.40 11.22 3.50
C LEU A 42 4.54 10.32 3.94
N LEU A 43 5.08 9.56 3.00
CA LEU A 43 6.13 8.57 3.24
C LEU A 43 7.29 8.87 2.32
N SER A 44 8.52 8.66 2.79
CA SER A 44 9.63 8.49 1.86
C SER A 44 9.41 7.24 0.99
N PRO A 45 10.03 7.16 -0.20
CA PRO A 45 9.95 5.95 -1.02
C PRO A 45 10.41 4.68 -0.28
N HIS A 46 11.39 4.80 0.61
CA HIS A 46 11.88 3.66 1.41
C HIS A 46 10.87 3.19 2.45
N GLU A 47 10.30 4.12 3.24
CA GLU A 47 9.26 3.77 4.23
C GLU A 47 8.04 3.12 3.57
N MET A 48 7.70 3.55 2.36
CA MET A 48 6.63 2.91 1.58
C MET A 48 6.95 1.45 1.27
N LEU A 49 8.17 1.16 0.82
CA LEU A 49 8.63 -0.21 0.53
C LEU A 49 8.65 -1.06 1.79
N GLU A 50 9.13 -0.54 2.92
CA GLU A 50 9.12 -1.25 4.20
C GLU A 50 7.70 -1.64 4.62
N LYS A 51 6.74 -0.72 4.52
CA LYS A 51 5.34 -1.01 4.86
C LYS A 51 4.70 -2.03 3.93
N ILE A 52 5.03 -2.03 2.64
CA ILE A 52 4.58 -3.05 1.70
C ILE A 52 5.20 -4.41 2.05
N ALA A 53 6.51 -4.45 2.31
CA ALA A 53 7.22 -5.67 2.67
C ALA A 53 6.66 -6.30 3.96
N ALA A 54 6.28 -5.49 4.94
CA ALA A 54 5.68 -5.96 6.20
C ALA A 54 4.33 -6.67 6.03
N ILE A 55 3.60 -6.44 4.92
CA ILE A 55 2.34 -7.13 4.62
C ILE A 55 2.58 -8.50 3.98
N ILE A 56 3.76 -8.71 3.40
CA ILE A 56 4.11 -9.96 2.72
C ILE A 56 4.56 -10.97 3.77
N PRO A 57 3.85 -12.10 3.96
CA PRO A 57 4.24 -13.09 4.94
C PRO A 57 5.55 -13.77 4.53
N PRO A 58 6.40 -14.16 5.49
CA PRO A 58 7.60 -14.91 5.19
C PRO A 58 7.22 -16.24 4.52
N PRO A 59 8.01 -16.68 3.53
CA PRO A 59 7.71 -17.90 2.78
C PRO A 59 7.64 -19.11 3.73
N LYS A 60 6.64 -19.98 3.53
CA LYS A 60 6.39 -21.23 4.27
C LYS A 60 5.93 -21.09 5.73
N SER A 61 5.55 -19.91 6.17
CA SER A 61 4.95 -19.74 7.51
C SER A 61 3.42 -19.95 7.44
N HIS A 62 2.91 -21.01 8.06
CA HIS A 62 1.47 -21.17 8.26
C HIS A 62 0.99 -20.14 9.30
N LEU A 63 0.31 -19.08 8.84
CA LEU A 63 -0.22 -18.00 9.70
C LEU A 63 -1.63 -18.29 10.25
N VAL A 64 -2.15 -19.50 10.01
CA VAL A 64 -3.45 -19.95 10.53
C VAL A 64 -3.18 -20.78 11.79
N ARG A 65 -3.78 -20.38 12.91
CA ARG A 65 -3.83 -21.19 14.15
C ARG A 65 -5.15 -21.94 14.21
#